data_AF-A0A7S2VRA3-F1
#
_entry.id   AF-A0A7S2VRA3-F1
#
_cell.length_a   1.000
_cell.length_b   1.000
_cell.length_c   1.000
_cell.angle_alpha   90.00
_cell.angle_beta   90.00
_cell.angle_gamma   90.00
#
_symmetry.space_group_name_H-M   'P 1'
#
loop_
_entity.id
_entity.type
_entity.pdbx_description
1 polymer ?
#
loop_
_entity_poly.entity_id
_entity_poly.type
_entity_poly.pdbx_seq_one_letter_code
_entity_poly.pdbx_strand_id
1 'polypeptide(L)'
;DLEMGVCRACLVDGCAVCDESVTVDRCLECQSAYYLGEDGLCYFAYMTPLIIVLAIVGVPVVVLVYWVTDMARRPCWNEQGLKNAHEAREREKIHMPKDESGRVEQWPLFTNMISTPQVAGV
;
A
#
# COMPACT_ATOMS: atom_id res chain seq x y z
N ASP A 1 -25.01 -41.28 2.08
CA ASP A 1 -25.43 -40.42 0.95
C ASP A 1 -25.88 -41.16 -0.30
N LEU A 2 -25.13 -42.13 -0.84
CA LEU A 2 -25.61 -42.97 -1.97
C LEU A 2 -26.93 -43.71 -1.66
N GLU A 3 -27.16 -44.11 -0.41
CA GLU A 3 -28.42 -44.75 0.04
C GLU A 3 -29.62 -43.79 0.08
N MET A 4 -29.41 -42.47 0.08
CA MET A 4 -30.49 -41.48 0.14
C MET A 4 -30.83 -40.87 -1.23
N GLY A 5 -30.14 -41.29 -2.31
CA GLY A 5 -30.37 -40.77 -3.66
C GLY A 5 -29.97 -39.30 -3.84
N VAL A 6 -29.15 -38.76 -2.93
CA VAL A 6 -28.69 -37.37 -2.96
C VAL A 6 -27.28 -37.33 -3.55
N CYS A 7 -27.11 -36.71 -4.72
CA CYS A 7 -25.79 -36.41 -5.26
C CYS A 7 -25.11 -35.36 -4.39
N ARG A 8 -24.00 -35.72 -3.73
CA ARG A 8 -23.13 -34.77 -3.05
C ARG A 8 -22.16 -34.17 -4.07
N ALA A 9 -22.08 -32.83 -4.14
CA ALA A 9 -21.05 -32.18 -4.94
C ALA A 9 -19.65 -32.46 -4.35
N CYS A 10 -18.65 -32.73 -5.20
CA CYS A 10 -17.28 -32.92 -4.73
C CYS A 10 -16.77 -31.62 -4.10
N LEU A 11 -16.25 -31.72 -2.87
CA LEU A 11 -15.76 -30.57 -2.12
C LEU A 11 -14.26 -30.33 -2.42
N VAL A 12 -13.94 -30.09 -3.69
CA VAL A 12 -12.57 -29.79 -4.15
C VAL A 12 -12.54 -28.37 -4.73
N ASP A 13 -11.71 -27.51 -4.14
CA ASP A 13 -11.57 -26.13 -4.57
C ASP A 13 -11.04 -26.05 -6.00
N GLY A 14 -11.61 -25.20 -6.84
CA GLY A 14 -11.22 -25.09 -8.26
C GLY A 14 -11.56 -26.31 -9.13
N CYS A 15 -12.43 -27.23 -8.69
CA CYS A 15 -12.86 -28.37 -9.51
C CYS A 15 -13.94 -27.98 -10.53
N ALA A 16 -13.81 -28.42 -11.77
CA ALA A 16 -14.80 -28.25 -12.84
C ALA A 16 -15.65 -29.52 -13.04
N VAL A 17 -15.02 -30.69 -12.99
CA VAL A 17 -15.68 -32.01 -13.14
C VAL A 17 -15.23 -32.94 -12.03
N CYS A 18 -16.17 -33.45 -11.25
CA CYS A 18 -15.91 -34.38 -10.15
C CYS A 18 -15.60 -35.80 -10.65
N ASP A 19 -14.74 -36.53 -9.95
CA ASP A 19 -14.54 -37.96 -10.19
C ASP A 19 -15.55 -38.79 -9.39
N GLU A 20 -16.54 -39.37 -10.09
CA GLU A 20 -17.59 -40.20 -9.49
C GLU A 20 -17.15 -41.66 -9.26
N SER A 21 -15.96 -42.05 -9.74
CA SER A 21 -15.48 -43.44 -9.65
C SER A 21 -14.94 -43.82 -8.27
N VAL A 22 -14.72 -42.82 -7.42
CA VAL A 22 -14.13 -42.97 -6.09
C VAL A 22 -15.06 -42.50 -4.98
N THR A 23 -14.89 -43.04 -3.78
CA THR A 23 -15.67 -42.64 -2.59
C THR A 23 -15.11 -41.40 -1.90
N VAL A 24 -13.90 -40.98 -2.27
CA VAL A 24 -13.21 -39.81 -1.75
C VAL A 24 -13.41 -38.62 -2.68
N ASP A 25 -13.49 -37.41 -2.13
CA ASP A 25 -13.62 -36.18 -2.91
C ASP A 25 -12.37 -35.99 -3.80
N ARG A 26 -12.53 -36.26 -5.10
CA ARG A 26 -11.51 -36.05 -6.13
C ARG A 26 -12.07 -35.31 -7.33
N CYS A 27 -11.18 -34.64 -8.03
CA CYS A 27 -11.48 -33.94 -9.26
C CYS A 27 -10.94 -34.69 -10.47
N LEU A 28 -11.72 -34.75 -11.54
CA LEU A 28 -11.31 -35.28 -12.84
C LEU A 28 -10.73 -34.16 -13.72
N GLU A 29 -11.35 -32.98 -13.67
CA GLU A 29 -10.95 -31.81 -14.46
C GLU A 29 -11.03 -30.54 -13.61
N CYS A 30 -9.93 -29.81 -13.53
CA CYS A 30 -9.87 -28.54 -12.81
C CYS A 30 -10.35 -27.37 -13.68
N GLN A 31 -10.83 -26.31 -13.03
CA GLN A 31 -11.19 -25.06 -13.68
C GLN A 31 -9.94 -24.39 -14.30
N SER A 32 -10.17 -23.46 -15.23
CA SER A 32 -9.09 -22.65 -15.80
C SER A 32 -8.27 -21.97 -14.69
N ALA A 33 -6.96 -21.90 -14.85
CA ALA A 33 -5.99 -21.41 -13.84
C ALA A 33 -5.67 -22.37 -12.68
N TYR A 34 -6.18 -23.60 -12.70
CA TYR A 34 -5.81 -24.66 -11.78
C TYR A 34 -5.19 -25.85 -12.55
N TYR A 35 -4.33 -26.61 -11.88
CA TYR A 35 -3.79 -27.86 -12.40
C TYR A 35 -4.17 -29.02 -11.49
N LEU A 36 -4.38 -30.20 -12.07
CA LEU A 36 -4.71 -31.42 -11.35
C LEU A 36 -3.43 -32.04 -10.76
N GLY A 37 -3.42 -32.23 -9.44
CA GLY A 37 -2.37 -32.92 -8.72
C GLY A 37 -2.53 -34.45 -8.75
N GLU A 38 -1.45 -35.16 -8.42
CA GLU A 38 -1.44 -36.64 -8.35
C GLU A 38 -2.37 -37.20 -7.28
N ASP A 39 -2.75 -36.39 -6.30
CA ASP A 39 -3.71 -36.67 -5.25
C ASP A 39 -5.18 -36.56 -5.69
N GLY A 40 -5.43 -36.05 -6.90
CA GLY A 40 -6.77 -35.76 -7.43
C GLY A 40 -7.34 -34.43 -6.94
N LEU A 41 -6.51 -33.52 -6.42
CA LEU A 41 -6.90 -32.17 -6.01
C LEU A 41 -6.48 -31.14 -7.05
N CYS A 42 -7.15 -29.99 -7.05
CA CYS A 42 -6.84 -28.88 -7.95
C CYS A 42 -6.01 -27.82 -7.22
N TYR A 43 -4.90 -27.43 -7.83
CA TYR A 43 -3.96 -26.44 -7.30
C TYR A 43 -3.93 -25.20 -8.16
N PHE A 44 -4.03 -24.03 -7.55
CA PHE A 44 -4.00 -22.76 -8.27
C PHE A 44 -2.62 -22.53 -8.91
N ALA A 45 -2.59 -22.44 -10.24
CA ALA A 45 -1.36 -22.39 -11.03
C ALA A 45 -0.51 -21.13 -10.78
N TYR A 46 -1.14 -20.06 -10.28
CA TYR A 46 -0.48 -18.77 -10.07
C TYR A 46 -0.11 -18.49 -8.61
N MET A 47 -0.16 -19.48 -7.71
CA MET A 47 0.27 -19.28 -6.31
C MET A 47 1.73 -18.82 -6.21
N THR A 48 2.64 -19.50 -6.89
CA THR A 48 4.07 -19.16 -6.88
C THR A 48 4.35 -17.73 -7.39
N PRO A 49 3.89 -17.32 -8.59
CA PRO A 49 4.12 -15.95 -9.05
C PRO A 49 3.43 -14.91 -8.16
N LEU A 50 2.25 -15.20 -7.59
CA LEU A 50 1.58 -14.30 -6.65
C LEU A 50 2.43 -14.07 -5.38
N ILE A 51 2.96 -15.14 -4.79
CA ILE A 51 3.85 -15.06 -3.62
C ILE A 51 5.10 -14.22 -3.94
N ILE A 52 5.69 -14.39 -5.14
CA ILE A 52 6.85 -13.61 -5.57
C ILE A 52 6.50 -12.11 -5.65
N VAL A 53 5.39 -11.75 -6.31
CA VAL A 53 4.96 -10.35 -6.41
C VAL A 53 4.70 -9.76 -5.02
N LEU A 54 4.01 -10.52 -4.16
CA LEU A 54 3.72 -10.09 -2.80
C LEU A 54 5.01 -9.90 -1.97
N ALA A 55 6.02 -10.75 -2.16
CA ALA A 55 7.32 -10.58 -1.51
C ALA A 55 8.06 -9.33 -2.02
N ILE A 56 8.08 -9.09 -3.34
CA ILE A 56 8.74 -7.93 -3.95
C ILE A 56 8.14 -6.62 -3.45
N VAL A 57 6.82 -6.55 -3.27
CA VAL A 57 6.14 -5.34 -2.77
C VAL A 57 6.15 -5.27 -1.25
N GLY A 58 5.89 -6.40 -0.58
CA GLY A 58 5.73 -6.49 0.86
C GLY A 58 7.03 -6.22 1.63
N VAL A 59 8.17 -6.75 1.17
CA VAL A 59 9.45 -6.56 1.87
C VAL A 59 9.86 -5.09 1.94
N PRO A 60 9.86 -4.29 0.84
CA PRO A 60 10.12 -2.86 0.91
C PRO A 60 9.15 -2.12 1.82
N VAL A 61 7.86 -2.46 1.81
CA VAL A 61 6.87 -1.82 2.70
C VAL A 61 7.22 -2.08 4.16
N VAL A 62 7.59 -3.31 4.54
CA VAL A 62 8.01 -3.64 5.91
C VAL A 62 9.26 -2.87 6.30
N VAL A 63 10.26 -2.76 5.41
CA VAL A 63 11.48 -1.97 5.66
C VAL A 63 11.15 -0.49 5.86
N LEU A 64 10.27 0.08 5.03
CA LEU A 64 9.84 1.47 5.15
C LEU A 64 9.08 1.72 6.46
N VAL A 65 8.15 0.83 6.84
CA VAL A 65 7.42 0.94 8.11
C VAL A 65 8.38 0.85 9.29
N TYR A 66 9.32 -0.09 9.27
CA TYR A 66 10.36 -0.20 10.29
C TYR A 66 11.19 1.07 10.38
N TRP A 67 11.66 1.59 9.25
CA TRP A 67 12.46 2.81 9.19
C TRP A 67 11.71 4.05 9.70
N VAL A 68 10.45 4.24 9.29
CA VAL A 68 9.61 5.34 9.79
C VAL A 68 9.38 5.20 11.30
N THR A 69 9.13 3.98 11.78
CA THR A 69 8.93 3.72 13.21
C THR A 69 10.18 4.01 14.02
N ASP A 70 11.36 3.62 13.52
CA ASP A 70 12.65 3.94 14.12
C ASP A 70 12.84 5.46 14.17
N MET A 71 12.64 6.16 13.06
CA MET A 71 12.74 7.62 12.99
C MET A 71 11.78 8.33 13.96
N ALA A 72 10.54 7.84 14.10
CA ALA A 72 9.55 8.39 15.02
C ALA A 72 9.89 8.17 16.51
N ARG A 73 10.69 7.15 16.83
CA ARG A 73 11.11 6.83 18.21
C ARG A 73 12.47 7.43 18.59
N ARG A 74 13.20 8.02 17.64
CA ARG A 74 14.48 8.66 17.93
C ARG A 74 14.25 9.87 18.87
N PRO A 75 14.98 9.94 20.01
CA PRO A 75 14.87 11.09 20.90
C PRO A 75 15.44 12.35 20.23
N CYS A 76 14.82 13.49 20.50
CA CYS A 76 15.32 14.78 20.04
C CYS A 76 16.51 15.23 20.91
N TRP A 77 17.72 15.00 20.43
CA TRP A 77 18.95 15.37 21.17
C TRP A 77 19.31 16.86 21.05
N ASN A 78 18.92 17.52 19.97
CA ASN A 78 19.27 18.91 19.69
C ASN A 78 18.01 19.75 19.49
N GLU A 79 17.22 19.88 20.55
CA GLU A 79 16.00 20.68 20.54
C GLU A 79 16.29 22.16 20.19
N GLN A 80 17.43 22.69 20.64
CA GLN A 80 17.84 24.05 20.33
C GLN A 80 18.13 24.23 18.84
N GLY A 81 18.88 23.30 18.23
CA GLY A 81 19.14 23.32 16.80
C GLY A 81 17.87 23.14 15.98
N LEU A 82 16.95 22.29 16.44
CA LEU A 82 15.63 22.12 15.83
C LEU A 82 14.83 23.42 15.85
N LYS A 83 14.74 24.10 16.99
CA LYS A 83 14.09 25.41 17.12
C LYS A 83 14.74 26.45 16.21
N ASN A 84 16.06 26.57 16.24
CA ASN A 84 16.80 27.51 15.40
C ASN A 84 16.58 27.25 13.90
N ALA A 85 16.54 25.98 13.49
CA ALA A 85 16.28 25.59 12.10
C ALA A 85 14.83 25.88 11.69
N HIS A 86 13.86 25.61 12.56
CA HIS A 86 12.47 26.01 12.32
C HIS A 86 12.33 27.52 12.18
N GLU A 87 12.93 28.30 13.09
CA GLU A 87 12.92 29.76 12.99
C GLU A 87 13.63 30.27 11.73
N ALA A 88 14.77 29.69 11.36
CA ALA A 88 15.46 30.04 10.12
C ALA A 88 14.57 29.80 8.90
N ARG A 89 13.92 28.64 8.83
CA ARG A 89 12.95 28.33 7.79
C ARG A 89 11.76 29.29 7.77
N GLU A 90 11.22 29.69 8.93
CA GLU A 90 10.15 30.69 9.01
C GLU A 90 10.60 32.08 8.54
N ARG A 91 11.87 32.44 8.80
CA ARG A 91 12.49 33.69 8.32
C ARG A 91 12.76 33.70 6.82
N GLU A 92 12.99 32.54 6.20
CA GLU A 92 13.19 32.40 4.75
C GLU A 92 11.88 32.49 3.96
N LYS A 93 10.72 32.38 4.60
CA LYS A 93 9.43 32.55 3.92
C LYS A 93 9.27 34.00 3.47
N ILE A 94 8.77 34.19 2.25
CA ILE A 94 8.48 35.53 1.73
C ILE A 94 7.17 35.99 2.35
N HIS A 95 7.27 36.98 3.23
CA HIS A 95 6.14 37.59 3.91
C HIS A 95 5.67 38.84 3.15
N MET A 96 4.36 39.08 3.16
CA MET A 96 3.75 40.34 2.75
C MET A 96 4.02 41.43 3.80
N PRO A 97 4.03 42.72 3.41
CA PRO A 97 4.02 43.80 4.40
C PRO A 97 2.83 43.66 5.35
N LYS A 98 2.98 44.19 6.57
CA LYS A 98 1.93 44.13 7.58
C LYS A 98 0.68 44.83 7.06
N ASP A 99 -0.45 44.14 7.14
CA ASP A 99 -1.76 44.73 6.85
C ASP A 99 -2.16 45.73 7.96
N GLU A 100 -3.22 46.52 7.76
CA GLU A 100 -3.72 47.50 8.74
C GLU A 100 -4.09 46.85 10.11
N SER A 101 -4.42 45.55 10.07
CA SER A 101 -4.68 44.73 11.26
C SER A 101 -3.41 44.18 11.94
N GLY A 102 -2.22 44.49 11.41
CA GLY A 102 -0.92 44.04 11.93
C GLY A 102 -0.55 42.59 11.60
N ARG A 103 -1.35 41.88 10.81
CA ARG A 103 -1.11 40.49 10.40
C ARG A 103 -0.06 40.43 9.29
N VAL A 104 0.80 39.42 9.36
CA VAL A 104 1.79 39.11 8.33
C VAL A 104 1.33 37.86 7.60
N GLU A 105 0.93 38.02 6.35
CA GLU A 105 0.53 36.91 5.48
C GLU A 105 1.68 36.51 4.55
N GLN A 106 1.68 35.27 4.05
CA GLN A 106 2.72 34.79 3.15
C GLN A 106 2.30 35.01 1.71
N TRP A 107 3.27 35.34 0.85
CA TRP A 107 2.99 35.39 -0.57
C TRP A 107 2.58 34.01 -1.09
N PRO A 108 1.54 33.90 -1.93
CA PRO A 108 1.17 32.64 -2.55
C PRO A 108 2.33 32.07 -3.37
N LEU A 109 2.47 30.74 -3.39
CA LEU A 109 3.55 30.03 -4.10
C LEU A 109 3.54 30.28 -5.62
N PHE A 110 2.41 30.77 -6.16
CA PHE A 110 2.23 31.11 -7.57
C PHE A 110 2.50 32.59 -7.87
N THR A 111 2.86 33.40 -6.88
CA THR A 111 3.29 34.79 -7.12
C THR A 111 4.63 34.73 -7.82
N ASN A 112 4.65 34.90 -9.15
CA ASN A 112 5.89 35.03 -9.90
C ASN A 112 6.29 36.51 -9.98
N MET A 113 7.59 36.79 -9.89
CA MET A 113 8.13 38.16 -9.99
C MET A 113 8.02 38.78 -11.40
N ILE A 114 7.38 38.08 -12.36
CA ILE A 114 7.32 38.45 -13.78
C ILE A 114 5.95 39.05 -14.17
N SER A 115 4.87 38.67 -13.48
CA SER A 115 3.48 38.97 -13.89
C SER A 115 2.74 39.92 -12.95
N THR A 116 3.10 39.97 -11.67
CA THR A 116 2.46 40.83 -10.67
C THR A 116 3.43 41.89 -10.16
N PRO A 117 3.14 43.20 -10.35
CA PRO A 117 4.04 44.30 -9.96
C PRO A 117 4.03 44.61 -8.45
N GLN A 118 3.16 43.97 -7.66
CA GLN A 118 3.22 44.05 -6.20
C GLN A 118 4.25 43.03 -5.71
N VAL A 119 5.50 43.46 -5.58
CA VAL A 119 6.62 42.63 -5.12
C VAL A 119 7.16 43.14 -3.79
N ALA A 120 7.57 42.19 -2.94
CA ALA A 120 8.15 42.43 -1.63
C ALA A 120 9.34 43.39 -1.70
N GLY A 121 9.21 44.56 -1.09
CA GLY A 121 10.25 45.59 -1.06
C GLY A 121 9.72 46.97 -1.44
N VAL A 122 8.87 47.55 -0.59
CA VAL A 122 8.76 49.00 -0.38
C VAL A 122 8.70 49.24 1.11
#